data_AF-A0A388KA52-F1
#
_entry.id   AF-A0A388KA52-F1
#
_cell.length_a   1.000
_cell.length_b   1.000
_cell.length_c   1.000
_cell.angle_alpha   90.00
_cell.angle_beta   90.00
_cell.angle_gamma   90.00
#
_symmetry.space_group_name_H-M   'P 1'
#
loop_
_entity.id
_entity.type
_entity.pdbx_description
1 polymer ?
#
loop_
_entity_poly.entity_id
_entity_poly.type
_entity_poly.pdbx_seq_one_letter_code
_entity_poly.pdbx_strand_id
1 'polypeptide(L)'
;MNLAKSTAAVWPLVESFFTMFEEGQLQIGDGKIPLDMPGRMEGRLPGPYTDEMKGQRSLYHCIYARDGPKCSTVSWKDLCPSYFKNFGDMTCREREVALLLLMKGKVVATNVKVTPPRVNTECLLDIMRKERYMVRMFNYVVFCTEGRADEEWNDDFFMSYKDLEKRYAPNGLHAAEWEKEREKLHSNKVKTVPRRLGGVEEARQGAGLRPTEVMYKEAPFHFKVFIYTAIDKLDLLRAEVIASSARPLVWDKLGRQTTLLPVCMRSKEVMAAPDDIVASAQKMACRAAIVDISAANFSSAWTSQDFDALYTMMTKCCGPNWVLFFFALKKLQSDVLRHLFRWEDVELIPGSWKRVDRSLSDVTRYGNIATSSRDLMVIVMHAEGGDLKKVTVAPRLLNDLTEVYVVEDKFGKCQGKHGGVEGDESGAYSIWEREPDKLRKLCSSFAEEAEGVILLGRAHAGLVW
;
A
#
# COMPACT_ATOMS: atom_id res chain seq x y z
N MET A 1 32.98 21.41 -3.78
CA MET A 1 31.83 20.63 -4.34
C MET A 1 30.99 20.08 -3.18
N ASN A 2 29.67 20.34 -3.15
CA ASN A 2 28.64 20.00 -2.14
C ASN A 2 28.95 20.25 -0.64
N LEU A 3 30.06 19.75 -0.10
CA LEU A 3 30.59 20.12 1.24
C LEU A 3 31.07 21.58 1.30
N ALA A 4 31.42 22.17 0.16
CA ALA A 4 31.76 23.60 0.06
C ALA A 4 30.53 24.53 0.19
N LYS A 5 29.31 23.98 0.17
CA LYS A 5 28.05 24.71 0.45
C LYS A 5 27.54 24.41 1.87
N SER A 6 28.44 23.94 2.74
CA SER A 6 28.14 23.65 4.15
C SER A 6 27.92 24.94 4.91
N THR A 7 26.98 24.92 5.86
CA THR A 7 26.72 26.03 6.77
C THR A 7 27.88 26.18 7.75
N ALA A 8 27.94 27.32 8.45
CA ALA A 8 28.92 27.55 9.52
C ALA A 8 28.91 26.44 10.60
N ALA A 9 27.78 25.76 10.79
CA ALA A 9 27.66 24.63 11.73
C ALA A 9 28.30 23.33 11.21
N VAL A 10 28.29 23.09 9.90
CA VAL A 10 28.81 21.86 9.28
C VAL A 10 30.31 21.98 9.00
N TRP A 11 30.81 23.18 8.74
CA TRP A 11 32.21 23.41 8.34
C TRP A 11 33.26 22.86 9.33
N PRO A 12 33.14 23.02 10.65
CA PRO A 12 34.10 22.43 11.60
C PRO A 12 34.17 20.90 11.51
N LEU A 13 33.05 20.23 11.21
CA LEU A 13 33.01 18.77 11.01
C LEU A 13 33.70 18.35 9.71
N VAL A 14 33.64 19.21 8.68
CA VAL A 14 34.36 18.99 7.42
C VAL A 14 35.86 19.10 7.64
N GLU A 15 36.31 20.14 8.35
CA GLU A 15 37.72 20.31 8.72
C GLU A 15 38.21 19.11 9.54
N SER A 16 37.49 18.75 10.60
CA SER A 16 37.83 17.58 11.42
C SER A 16 37.88 16.28 10.61
N PHE A 17 36.96 16.08 9.68
CA PHE A 17 36.96 14.91 8.80
C PHE A 17 38.22 14.88 7.92
N PHE A 18 38.60 15.99 7.31
CA PHE A 18 39.79 16.04 6.45
C PHE A 18 41.09 15.93 7.25
N THR A 19 41.16 16.48 8.46
CA THR A 19 42.30 16.25 9.37
C THR A 19 42.45 14.75 9.67
N MET A 20 41.37 14.06 10.05
CA MET A 20 41.42 12.61 10.29
C MET A 20 41.79 11.81 9.02
N PHE A 21 41.36 12.29 7.84
CA PHE A 21 41.73 11.68 6.56
C PHE A 21 43.23 11.82 6.28
N GLU A 22 43.79 13.03 6.42
CA GLU A 22 45.21 13.33 6.22
C GLU A 22 46.09 12.58 7.21
N GLU A 23 45.61 12.37 8.44
CA GLU A 23 46.27 11.56 9.46
C GLU A 23 46.11 10.04 9.23
N GLY A 24 45.38 9.61 8.19
CA GLY A 24 45.16 8.21 7.85
C GLY A 24 44.30 7.44 8.85
N GLN A 25 43.50 8.13 9.68
CA GLN A 25 42.69 7.55 10.74
C GLN A 25 41.32 7.04 10.26
N LEU A 26 40.93 7.43 9.04
CA LEU A 26 39.63 7.05 8.48
C LEU A 26 39.70 5.75 7.69
N GLN A 27 38.58 5.02 7.72
CA GLN A 27 38.40 3.86 6.86
C GLN A 27 38.11 4.30 5.42
N ILE A 28 38.86 3.74 4.46
CA ILE A 28 38.74 4.08 3.05
C ILE A 28 38.50 2.80 2.25
N GLY A 29 37.66 2.88 1.20
CA GLY A 29 37.49 1.82 0.20
C GLY A 29 37.12 0.46 0.80
N ASP A 30 38.12 -0.41 0.99
CA ASP A 30 38.01 -1.79 1.50
C ASP A 30 37.80 -1.87 3.02
N GLY A 31 37.59 -0.74 3.68
CA GLY A 31 37.26 -0.68 5.11
C GLY A 31 38.48 -0.78 6.02
N LYS A 32 39.69 -0.62 5.47
CA LYS A 32 40.94 -0.54 6.22
C LYS A 32 41.26 0.89 6.59
N ILE A 33 41.93 1.06 7.72
CA ILE A 33 42.49 2.32 8.20
C ILE A 33 43.94 2.38 7.70
N PRO A 34 44.33 3.36 6.85
CA PRO A 34 45.68 3.49 6.34
C PRO A 34 46.76 3.46 7.42
N LEU A 35 46.51 4.12 8.56
CA LEU A 35 47.45 4.19 9.67
C LEU A 35 47.79 2.82 10.30
N ASP A 36 46.90 1.84 10.16
CA ASP A 36 47.08 0.48 10.69
C ASP A 36 47.63 -0.50 9.62
N MET A 37 47.93 -0.01 8.40
CA MET A 37 48.52 -0.84 7.34
C MET A 37 50.05 -0.91 7.48
N PRO A 38 50.68 -2.04 7.11
CA PRO A 38 52.14 -2.15 7.15
C PRO A 38 52.80 -1.21 6.14
N GLY A 39 53.79 -0.44 6.60
CA GLY A 39 54.53 0.50 5.77
C GLY A 39 55.40 -0.16 4.71
N ARG A 40 55.61 0.54 3.58
CA ARG A 40 56.53 0.15 2.51
C ARG A 40 57.61 1.20 2.31
N MET A 41 58.82 0.75 1.96
CA MET A 41 59.94 1.63 1.58
C MET A 41 59.79 2.03 0.11
N GLU A 42 58.88 2.95 -0.18
CA GLU A 42 58.61 3.43 -1.55
C GLU A 42 59.32 4.74 -1.89
N GLY A 43 60.09 5.32 -0.95
CA GLY A 43 60.83 6.57 -1.15
C GLY A 43 59.95 7.82 -1.30
N ARG A 44 58.65 7.71 -1.03
CA ARG A 44 57.70 8.83 -1.05
C ARG A 44 57.73 9.54 0.31
N LEU A 45 57.62 10.86 0.30
CA LEU A 45 57.39 11.65 1.52
C LEU A 45 55.88 11.67 1.81
N PRO A 46 55.45 12.11 3.01
CA PRO A 46 54.03 12.34 3.25
C PRO A 46 53.48 13.44 2.34
N GLY A 47 52.25 13.25 1.86
CA GLY A 47 51.55 14.22 1.01
C GLY A 47 50.87 13.60 -0.21
N PRO A 48 50.28 14.45 -1.07
CA PRO A 48 49.56 14.02 -2.26
C PRO A 48 50.52 13.67 -3.41
N TYR A 49 50.23 12.56 -4.10
CA TYR A 49 50.93 12.08 -5.29
C TYR A 49 49.96 11.82 -6.42
N THR A 50 50.46 11.93 -7.65
CA THR A 50 49.74 11.49 -8.84
C THR A 50 50.52 10.40 -9.53
N ASP A 51 49.84 9.32 -9.91
CA ASP A 51 50.38 8.29 -10.79
C ASP A 51 49.56 8.25 -12.10
N GLU A 52 50.22 8.04 -13.24
CA GLU A 52 49.59 7.86 -14.55
C GLU A 52 49.87 6.45 -15.05
N MET A 53 48.89 5.56 -14.89
CA MET A 53 48.96 4.20 -15.41
C MET A 53 48.00 4.03 -16.58
N LYS A 54 48.52 3.63 -17.74
CA LYS A 54 47.74 3.36 -18.97
C LYS A 54 46.81 4.53 -19.38
N GLY A 55 47.28 5.77 -19.24
CA GLY A 55 46.51 6.98 -19.58
C GLY A 55 45.46 7.39 -18.55
N GLN A 56 45.35 6.70 -17.41
CA GLN A 56 44.47 7.08 -16.31
C GLN A 56 45.26 7.69 -15.15
N ARG A 57 44.99 8.97 -14.87
CA ARG A 57 45.58 9.72 -13.77
C ARG A 57 44.89 9.36 -12.45
N SER A 58 45.64 8.82 -11.49
CA SER A 58 45.15 8.45 -10.15
C SER A 58 45.88 9.24 -9.08
N LEU A 59 45.12 9.86 -8.17
CA LEU A 59 45.64 10.58 -7.01
C LEU A 59 45.76 9.62 -5.82
N TYR A 60 46.87 9.73 -5.11
CA TYR A 60 47.17 8.97 -3.90
C TYR A 60 47.61 9.93 -2.80
N HIS A 61 47.40 9.51 -1.56
CA HIS A 61 47.93 10.18 -0.38
C HIS A 61 48.90 9.25 0.32
N CYS A 62 50.01 9.80 0.82
CA CYS A 62 51.03 9.06 1.56
C CYS A 62 51.18 9.64 2.98
N ILE A 63 51.33 8.77 3.98
CA ILE A 63 51.73 9.13 5.35
C ILE A 63 52.84 8.22 5.84
N TYR A 64 53.52 8.64 6.90
CA TYR A 64 54.40 7.75 7.63
C TYR A 64 53.62 6.59 8.24
N ALA A 65 54.11 5.37 8.01
CA ALA A 65 53.54 4.19 8.61
C ALA A 65 53.77 4.22 10.13
N ARG A 66 52.77 3.77 10.90
CA ARG A 66 52.94 3.54 12.34
C ARG A 66 53.92 2.37 12.57
N ASP A 67 53.79 1.33 11.77
CA ASP A 67 54.56 0.09 11.87
C ASP A 67 55.41 -0.14 10.61
N GLY A 68 56.72 -0.34 10.81
CA GLY A 68 57.67 -0.65 9.74
C GLY A 68 59.07 -0.05 9.96
N PRO A 69 60.01 -0.27 9.03
CA PRO A 69 61.33 0.36 9.04
C PRO A 69 61.23 1.90 9.06
N LYS A 70 62.25 2.57 9.59
CA LYS A 70 62.31 4.03 9.65
C LYS A 70 62.13 4.62 8.25
N CYS A 71 61.26 5.64 8.12
CA CYS A 71 60.86 6.28 6.86
C CYS A 71 59.97 5.43 5.93
N SER A 72 59.37 4.34 6.42
CA SER A 72 58.33 3.63 5.66
C SER A 72 57.05 4.46 5.56
N THR A 73 56.37 4.36 4.42
CA THR A 73 55.11 5.07 4.15
C THR A 73 54.00 4.12 3.76
N VAL A 74 52.76 4.52 4.04
CA VAL A 74 51.55 3.88 3.51
C VAL A 74 50.97 4.80 2.45
N SER A 75 50.70 4.25 1.27
CA SER A 75 50.07 4.94 0.13
C SER A 75 48.65 4.42 -0.04
N TRP A 76 47.65 5.30 -0.14
CA TRP A 76 46.27 4.93 -0.44
C TRP A 76 45.63 5.89 -1.43
N LYS A 77 44.55 5.45 -2.08
CA LYS A 77 43.87 6.25 -3.10
C LYS A 77 43.14 7.43 -2.46
N ASP A 78 43.29 8.61 -3.07
CA ASP A 78 42.64 9.83 -2.60
C ASP A 78 41.10 9.73 -2.67
N LEU A 79 40.41 10.57 -1.90
CA LEU A 79 38.95 10.63 -1.89
C LEU A 79 38.43 11.19 -3.21
N CYS A 80 37.60 10.41 -3.91
CA CYS A 80 36.96 10.90 -5.12
C CYS A 80 35.83 11.87 -4.77
N PRO A 81 35.72 13.04 -5.43
CA PRO A 81 34.58 13.96 -5.24
C PRO A 81 33.22 13.28 -5.41
N SER A 82 33.14 12.22 -6.22
CA SER A 82 31.92 11.44 -6.43
C SER A 82 31.40 10.77 -5.14
N TYR A 83 32.25 10.44 -4.17
CA TYR A 83 31.85 9.82 -2.90
C TYR A 83 30.96 10.74 -2.06
N PHE A 84 31.06 12.05 -2.28
CA PHE A 84 30.29 13.09 -1.59
C PHE A 84 29.14 13.63 -2.44
N LYS A 85 28.87 13.07 -3.63
CA LYS A 85 27.77 13.51 -4.49
C LYS A 85 26.43 13.46 -3.74
N ASN A 86 26.21 12.39 -2.97
CA ASN A 86 25.00 12.12 -2.20
C ASN A 86 24.74 13.14 -1.07
N PHE A 87 25.75 13.85 -0.58
CA PHE A 87 25.58 14.92 0.41
C PHE A 87 24.77 16.10 -0.14
N GLY A 88 24.75 16.25 -1.48
CA GLY A 88 23.91 17.23 -2.15
C GLY A 88 22.42 17.03 -1.84
N ASP A 89 22.00 15.78 -1.64
CA ASP A 89 20.60 15.38 -1.36
C ASP A 89 20.23 15.34 0.12
N MET A 90 21.18 15.63 1.01
CA MET A 90 21.01 15.69 2.45
C MET A 90 20.71 17.11 2.93
N THR A 91 19.91 17.24 4.00
CA THR A 91 19.76 18.47 4.77
C THR A 91 21.04 18.81 5.54
N CYS A 92 21.13 20.03 6.09
CA CYS A 92 22.27 20.43 6.91
C CYS A 92 22.45 19.45 8.09
N ARG A 93 21.38 19.13 8.80
CA ARG A 93 21.42 18.21 9.95
C ARG A 93 21.82 16.79 9.54
N GLU A 94 21.32 16.31 8.41
CA GLU A 94 21.71 15.00 7.87
C GLU A 94 23.19 14.95 7.47
N ARG A 95 23.75 16.04 6.92
CA ARG A 95 25.18 16.13 6.62
C ARG A 95 26.02 16.06 7.90
N GLU A 96 25.59 16.71 8.98
CA GLU A 96 26.27 16.60 10.29
C GLU A 96 26.30 15.15 10.76
N VAL A 97 25.15 14.47 10.74
CA VAL A 97 25.03 13.06 11.12
C VAL A 97 25.91 12.19 10.23
N ALA A 98 25.91 12.41 8.91
CA ALA A 98 26.73 11.66 7.97
C ALA A 98 28.23 11.81 8.24
N LEU A 99 28.71 13.04 8.48
CA LEU A 99 30.11 13.30 8.81
C LEU A 99 30.52 12.64 10.14
N LEU A 100 29.67 12.74 11.16
CA LEU A 100 29.91 12.07 12.44
C LEU A 100 29.98 10.54 12.30
N LEU A 101 29.15 9.95 11.45
CA LEU A 101 29.17 8.50 11.20
C LEU A 101 30.38 8.07 10.37
N LEU A 102 30.84 8.90 9.44
CA LEU A 102 32.08 8.71 8.69
C LEU A 102 33.29 8.71 9.62
N MET A 103 33.41 9.73 10.49
CA MET A 103 34.50 9.83 11.46
C MET A 103 34.50 8.68 12.49
N LYS A 104 33.32 8.14 12.81
CA LYS A 104 33.17 6.95 13.69
C LYS A 104 33.41 5.62 12.97
N GLY A 105 33.70 5.61 11.67
CA GLY A 105 33.88 4.38 10.88
C GLY A 105 32.61 3.53 10.73
N LYS A 106 31.42 4.08 11.03
CA LYS A 106 30.12 3.41 10.80
C LYS A 106 29.69 3.54 9.34
N VAL A 107 30.12 4.61 8.68
CA VAL A 107 29.90 4.87 7.25
C VAL A 107 31.25 4.93 6.56
N VAL A 108 31.33 4.43 5.33
CA VAL A 108 32.55 4.50 4.50
C VAL A 108 32.30 5.38 3.28
N ALA A 109 33.21 6.32 3.01
CA ALA A 109 33.18 7.19 1.83
C ALA A 109 33.61 6.41 0.57
N THR A 110 32.70 5.63 -0.02
CA THR A 110 32.93 4.82 -1.22
C THR A 110 31.65 4.66 -2.03
N ASN A 111 31.78 4.41 -3.33
CA ASN A 111 30.66 4.04 -4.21
C ASN A 111 30.46 2.51 -4.30
N VAL A 112 31.33 1.73 -3.66
CA VAL A 112 31.25 0.26 -3.66
C VAL A 112 30.39 -0.21 -2.49
N LYS A 113 29.77 -1.38 -2.63
CA LYS A 113 29.07 -2.02 -1.51
C LYS A 113 30.05 -2.36 -0.39
N VAL A 114 29.63 -2.15 0.86
CA VAL A 114 30.42 -2.43 2.06
C VAL A 114 29.76 -3.59 2.80
N THR A 115 30.56 -4.44 3.45
CA THR A 115 30.04 -5.55 4.25
C THR A 115 29.32 -5.02 5.51
N PRO A 116 28.11 -5.51 5.81
CA PRO A 116 27.42 -5.20 7.07
C PRO A 116 28.30 -5.50 8.30
N PRO A 117 28.16 -4.75 9.41
CA PRO A 117 27.10 -3.77 9.70
C PRO A 117 27.37 -2.34 9.18
N ARG A 118 28.44 -2.14 8.39
CA ARG A 118 28.80 -0.83 7.85
C ARG A 118 28.00 -0.52 6.58
N VAL A 119 27.83 0.77 6.29
CA VAL A 119 27.12 1.23 5.10
C VAL A 119 27.95 2.25 4.33
N ASN A 120 27.75 2.34 3.02
CA ASN A 120 28.34 3.41 2.22
C ASN A 120 27.45 4.67 2.23
N THR A 121 27.90 5.74 1.59
CA THR A 121 27.17 7.02 1.57
C THR A 121 25.85 6.95 0.79
N GLU A 122 25.71 6.02 -0.15
CA GLU A 122 24.46 5.78 -0.89
C GLU A 122 23.41 5.08 -0.01
N CYS A 123 23.79 4.00 0.67
CA CYS A 123 22.95 3.30 1.63
C CYS A 123 22.53 4.24 2.78
N LEU A 124 23.42 5.11 3.26
CA LEU A 124 23.07 6.10 4.28
C LEU A 124 21.99 7.08 3.77
N LEU A 125 22.14 7.57 2.53
CA LEU A 125 21.14 8.46 1.93
C LEU A 125 19.78 7.76 1.78
N ASP A 126 19.77 6.48 1.42
CA ASP A 126 18.54 5.68 1.37
C ASP A 126 17.85 5.58 2.74
N ILE A 127 18.61 5.29 3.79
CA ILE A 127 18.11 5.27 5.17
C ILE A 127 17.49 6.62 5.54
N MET A 128 18.19 7.73 5.27
CA MET A 128 17.69 9.08 5.54
C MET A 128 16.42 9.41 4.76
N ARG A 129 16.31 9.00 3.50
CA ARG A 129 15.09 9.17 2.70
C ARG A 129 13.92 8.39 3.28
N LYS A 130 14.14 7.15 3.72
CA LYS A 130 13.11 6.33 4.37
C LYS A 130 12.65 6.95 5.68
N GLU A 131 13.58 7.45 6.50
CA GLU A 131 13.26 8.20 7.71
C GLU A 131 12.37 9.42 7.42
N ARG A 132 12.77 10.25 6.45
CA ARG A 132 11.97 11.42 6.03
C ARG A 132 10.58 11.01 5.56
N TYR A 133 10.49 9.97 4.73
CA TYR A 133 9.23 9.48 4.23
C TYR A 133 8.31 9.03 5.37
N MET A 134 8.83 8.22 6.30
CA MET A 134 8.06 7.72 7.42
C MET A 134 7.56 8.84 8.32
N VAL A 135 8.43 9.77 8.73
CA VAL A 135 8.04 10.94 9.56
C VAL A 135 6.99 11.78 8.84
N ARG A 136 7.14 12.02 7.53
CA ARG A 136 6.18 12.82 6.74
C ARG A 136 4.80 12.17 6.70
N MET A 137 4.74 10.88 6.37
CA MET A 137 3.47 10.15 6.28
C MET A 137 2.81 9.98 7.64
N PHE A 138 3.59 9.79 8.71
CA PHE A 138 3.05 9.74 10.05
C PHE A 138 2.40 11.07 10.44
N ASN A 139 3.10 12.19 10.25
CA ASN A 139 2.54 13.52 10.49
C ASN A 139 1.31 13.79 9.63
N TYR A 140 1.30 13.34 8.37
CA TYR A 140 0.14 13.47 7.49
C TYR A 140 -1.10 12.73 8.02
N VAL A 141 -0.95 11.48 8.48
CA VAL A 141 -2.07 10.74 9.05
C VAL A 141 -2.56 11.41 10.35
N VAL A 142 -1.65 11.87 11.21
CA VAL A 142 -2.03 12.63 12.41
C VAL A 142 -2.80 13.90 12.03
N PHE A 143 -2.33 14.63 11.02
CA PHE A 143 -2.98 15.84 10.51
C PHE A 143 -4.42 15.57 10.05
N CYS A 144 -4.62 14.53 9.23
CA CYS A 144 -5.94 14.15 8.73
C CYS A 144 -6.87 13.68 9.86
N THR A 145 -6.35 12.88 10.79
CA THR A 145 -7.16 12.33 11.89
C THR A 145 -7.53 13.35 12.95
N GLU A 146 -6.74 14.42 13.12
CA GLU A 146 -7.07 15.56 13.97
C GLU A 146 -8.01 16.58 13.28
N GLY A 147 -8.33 16.40 12.00
CA GLY A 147 -9.25 17.28 11.25
C GLY A 147 -8.72 18.70 11.06
N ARG A 148 -7.40 18.85 10.91
CA ARG A 148 -6.71 20.14 10.78
C ARG A 148 -7.01 20.81 9.43
N ALA A 149 -6.97 22.14 9.40
CA ALA A 149 -7.14 22.91 8.18
C ALA A 149 -5.84 22.93 7.34
N ASP A 150 -5.95 23.01 6.02
CA ASP A 150 -4.81 22.96 5.09
C ASP A 150 -3.69 23.97 5.42
N GLU A 151 -4.04 25.15 5.94
CA GLU A 151 -3.10 26.20 6.33
C GLU A 151 -2.23 25.82 7.55
N GLU A 152 -2.68 24.87 8.35
CA GLU A 152 -1.97 24.34 9.52
C GLU A 152 -0.88 23.33 9.15
N TRP A 153 -0.77 22.93 7.88
CA TRP A 153 0.31 22.08 7.39
C TRP A 153 1.62 22.89 7.23
N ASN A 154 2.26 23.19 8.36
CA ASN A 154 3.47 24.03 8.42
C ASN A 154 4.47 23.51 9.48
N ASP A 155 5.60 24.22 9.63
CA ASP A 155 6.71 23.80 10.50
C ASP A 155 6.29 23.62 11.97
N ASP A 156 5.33 24.40 12.46
CA ASP A 156 4.88 24.35 13.86
C ASP A 156 4.08 23.08 14.16
N PHE A 157 3.41 22.50 13.16
CA PHE A 157 2.68 21.25 13.30
C PHE A 157 3.60 20.02 13.26
N PHE A 158 4.68 20.08 12.47
CA PHE A 158 5.51 18.92 12.19
C PHE A 158 6.24 18.40 13.44
N MET A 159 5.91 17.18 13.85
CA MET A 159 6.60 16.46 14.91
C MET A 159 7.83 15.73 14.37
N SER A 160 8.94 15.80 15.11
CA SER A 160 10.11 14.95 14.84
C SER A 160 9.81 13.50 15.21
N TYR A 161 10.62 12.54 14.74
CA TYR A 161 10.52 11.14 15.18
C TYR A 161 10.54 11.01 16.72
N LYS A 162 11.37 11.80 17.41
CA LYS A 162 11.44 11.75 18.89
C LYS A 162 10.14 12.22 19.55
N ASP A 163 9.49 13.22 18.97
CA ASP A 163 8.23 13.75 19.48
C ASP A 163 7.09 12.76 19.19
N LEU A 164 7.09 12.13 18.01
CA LEU A 164 6.18 11.04 17.67
C LEU A 164 6.35 9.85 18.60
N GLU A 165 7.59 9.38 18.80
CA GLU A 165 7.94 8.29 19.72
C GLU A 165 7.46 8.62 21.13
N LYS A 166 7.74 9.83 21.64
CA LYS A 166 7.25 10.25 22.95
C LYS A 166 5.72 10.28 23.05
N ARG A 167 5.04 10.77 22.02
CA ARG A 167 3.57 10.91 22.00
C ARG A 167 2.85 9.57 21.92
N TYR A 168 3.37 8.63 21.12
CA TYR A 168 2.72 7.36 20.81
C TYR A 168 3.42 6.13 21.43
N ALA A 169 4.42 6.33 22.29
CA ALA A 169 5.05 5.27 23.07
C ALA A 169 4.04 4.39 23.85
N PRO A 170 2.97 4.95 24.48
CA PRO A 170 1.96 4.13 25.16
C PRO A 170 1.27 3.11 24.24
N ASN A 171 1.21 3.40 22.93
CA ASN A 171 0.60 2.54 21.91
C ASN A 171 1.63 1.63 21.21
N GLY A 172 2.85 1.54 21.76
CA GLY A 172 3.89 0.65 21.24
C GLY A 172 4.73 1.25 20.12
N LEU A 173 4.71 2.56 19.88
CA LEU A 173 5.69 3.18 18.96
C LEU A 173 7.05 3.28 19.64
N HIS A 174 8.03 2.51 19.15
CA HIS A 174 9.41 2.50 19.64
C HIS A 174 10.39 2.18 18.51
N ALA A 175 11.68 2.47 18.74
CA ALA A 175 12.73 2.36 17.74
C ALA A 175 12.80 1.02 16.98
N ALA A 176 12.54 -0.11 17.65
CA ALA A 176 12.62 -1.42 17.03
C ALA A 176 11.53 -1.64 15.95
N GLU A 177 10.28 -1.29 16.24
CA GLU A 177 9.20 -1.40 15.25
C GLU A 177 9.33 -0.35 14.15
N TRP A 178 9.82 0.85 14.47
CA TRP A 178 10.15 1.86 13.47
C TRP A 178 11.21 1.37 12.48
N GLU A 179 12.31 0.80 12.98
CA GLU A 179 13.40 0.25 12.16
C GLU A 179 12.92 -0.91 11.27
N LYS A 180 12.19 -1.86 11.85
CA LYS A 180 11.60 -2.99 11.13
C LYS A 180 10.67 -2.53 10.01
N GLU A 181 9.89 -1.47 10.25
CA GLU A 181 8.98 -0.94 9.24
C GLU A 181 9.74 -0.18 8.14
N ARG A 182 10.77 0.58 8.52
CA ARG A 182 11.68 1.27 7.59
C ARG A 182 12.35 0.29 6.62
N GLU A 183 12.76 -0.88 7.10
CA GLU A 183 13.40 -1.91 6.28
C GLU A 183 12.49 -2.48 5.19
N LYS A 184 11.16 -2.51 5.42
CA LYS A 184 10.18 -2.97 4.43
C LYS A 184 9.94 -1.95 3.30
N LEU A 185 10.30 -0.68 3.50
CA LEU A 185 10.11 0.35 2.47
C LEU A 185 11.10 0.16 1.32
N HIS A 186 10.58 0.16 0.10
CA HIS A 186 11.39 0.09 -1.10
C HIS A 186 11.98 1.45 -1.46
N SER A 187 13.28 1.51 -1.78
CA SER A 187 14.02 2.76 -2.08
C SER A 187 13.37 3.62 -3.17
N ASN A 188 12.71 3.01 -4.16
CA ASN A 188 12.02 3.76 -5.22
C ASN A 188 10.86 4.63 -4.69
N LYS A 189 10.18 4.21 -3.61
CA LYS A 189 9.05 4.94 -3.04
C LYS A 189 9.46 6.21 -2.29
N VAL A 190 10.71 6.30 -1.87
CA VAL A 190 11.21 7.40 -1.03
C VAL A 190 12.07 8.39 -1.81
N LYS A 191 12.30 8.18 -3.10
CA LYS A 191 13.12 9.07 -3.94
C LYS A 191 12.51 10.46 -4.12
N THR A 192 11.19 10.55 -4.12
CA THR A 192 10.41 11.78 -4.31
C THR A 192 10.17 12.54 -3.02
N VAL A 193 10.59 11.99 -1.87
CA VAL A 193 10.39 12.67 -0.58
C VAL A 193 11.19 13.98 -0.56
N PRO A 194 10.55 15.12 -0.23
CA PRO A 194 11.25 16.37 -0.06
C PRO A 194 12.36 16.26 0.98
N ARG A 195 13.38 17.12 0.84
CA ARG A 195 14.50 17.15 1.80
C ARG A 195 14.08 17.75 3.13
N ARG A 196 13.18 18.73 3.10
CA ARG A 196 12.58 19.29 4.30
C ARG A 196 11.27 18.55 4.59
N LEU A 197 10.84 18.63 5.84
CA LEU A 197 9.61 18.02 6.30
C LEU A 197 8.73 19.19 6.75
N GLY A 198 7.86 19.65 5.86
CA GLY A 198 7.01 20.82 6.13
C GLY A 198 7.68 22.18 5.86
N GLY A 199 6.86 23.22 5.89
CA GLY A 199 7.31 24.61 6.04
C GLY A 199 6.93 25.61 4.95
N VAL A 200 7.18 26.89 5.25
CA VAL A 200 6.86 28.04 4.38
C VAL A 200 7.66 28.01 3.07
N GLU A 201 8.87 27.43 3.08
CA GLU A 201 9.67 27.25 1.87
C GLU A 201 9.16 26.10 0.98
N GLU A 202 8.49 25.08 1.53
CA GLU A 202 7.83 24.02 0.74
C GLU A 202 6.63 24.59 -0.04
N ALA A 203 5.83 25.45 0.59
CA ALA A 203 4.71 26.13 -0.05
C ALA A 203 5.15 26.98 -1.27
N ARG A 204 6.30 27.67 -1.15
CA ARG A 204 6.90 28.45 -2.26
C ARG A 204 7.41 27.59 -3.41
N GLN A 205 7.69 26.31 -3.17
CA GLN A 205 8.17 25.34 -4.17
C GLN A 205 7.06 24.41 -4.69
N GLY A 206 5.79 24.65 -4.29
CA GLY A 206 4.65 23.79 -4.64
C GLY A 206 4.58 22.46 -3.88
N ALA A 207 5.45 22.27 -2.87
CA ALA A 207 5.60 21.06 -2.06
C ALA A 207 4.70 21.03 -0.80
N GLY A 208 3.51 21.63 -0.85
CA GLY A 208 2.57 21.73 0.28
C GLY A 208 1.89 20.40 0.68
N LEU A 209 0.69 20.50 1.24
CA LEU A 209 -0.10 19.32 1.63
C LEU A 209 -0.39 18.38 0.45
N ARG A 210 -0.68 18.93 -0.74
CA ARG A 210 -1.08 18.15 -1.94
C ARG A 210 -0.05 17.09 -2.37
N PRO A 211 1.25 17.38 -2.53
CA PRO A 211 2.24 16.32 -2.81
C PRO A 211 2.31 15.24 -1.73
N THR A 212 2.05 15.60 -0.46
CA THR A 212 1.96 14.62 0.63
C THR A 212 0.75 13.70 0.47
N GLU A 213 -0.40 14.25 0.12
CA GLU A 213 -1.61 13.48 -0.18
C GLU A 213 -1.36 12.47 -1.32
N VAL A 214 -0.70 12.88 -2.40
CA VAL A 214 -0.33 11.98 -3.50
C VAL A 214 0.60 10.87 -3.03
N MET A 215 1.66 11.20 -2.27
CA MET A 215 2.56 10.19 -1.69
C MET A 215 1.83 9.23 -0.75
N TYR A 216 0.83 9.72 0.00
CA TYR A 216 0.03 8.91 0.91
C TYR A 216 -0.92 7.95 0.17
N LYS A 217 -1.52 8.39 -0.94
CA LYS A 217 -2.34 7.51 -1.81
C LYS A 217 -1.53 6.31 -2.33
N GLU A 218 -0.25 6.52 -2.61
CA GLU A 218 0.67 5.48 -3.09
C GLU A 218 1.42 4.70 -1.98
N ALA A 219 1.16 5.04 -0.71
CA ALA A 219 1.86 4.44 0.42
C ALA A 219 1.51 2.95 0.58
N PRO A 220 2.48 2.10 0.95
CA PRO A 220 2.21 0.68 1.19
C PRO A 220 1.14 0.48 2.27
N PHE A 221 0.23 -0.47 2.05
CA PHE A 221 -0.87 -0.73 3.00
C PHE A 221 -0.36 -1.13 4.39
N HIS A 222 0.68 -1.98 4.46
CA HIS A 222 1.28 -2.38 5.74
C HIS A 222 1.77 -1.17 6.55
N PHE A 223 2.27 -0.14 5.86
CA PHE A 223 2.77 1.07 6.48
C PHE A 223 1.65 1.99 6.97
N LYS A 224 0.54 2.08 6.22
CA LYS A 224 -0.69 2.73 6.73
C LYS A 224 -1.18 2.02 8.00
N VAL A 225 -1.28 0.69 8.00
CA VAL A 225 -1.68 -0.10 9.18
C VAL A 225 -0.76 0.19 10.38
N PHE A 226 0.55 0.24 10.17
CA PHE A 226 1.52 0.59 11.21
C PHE A 226 1.20 1.95 11.86
N ILE A 227 1.01 3.01 11.06
CA ILE A 227 0.72 4.35 11.59
C ILE A 227 -0.63 4.38 12.32
N TYR A 228 -1.70 3.86 11.69
CA TYR A 228 -3.04 3.89 12.28
C TYR A 228 -3.16 3.05 13.56
N THR A 229 -2.37 1.99 13.68
CA THR A 229 -2.24 1.23 14.93
C THR A 229 -1.55 2.07 16.01
N ALA A 230 -0.45 2.74 15.68
CA ALA A 230 0.29 3.58 16.63
C ALA A 230 -0.54 4.75 17.18
N ILE A 231 -1.46 5.30 16.39
CA ILE A 231 -2.34 6.40 16.84
C ILE A 231 -3.70 5.92 17.38
N ASP A 232 -3.94 4.61 17.48
CA ASP A 232 -5.20 4.00 17.93
C ASP A 232 -6.43 4.49 17.13
N LYS A 233 -6.30 4.48 15.80
CA LYS A 233 -7.35 4.91 14.84
C LYS A 233 -7.56 3.94 13.69
N LEU A 234 -7.42 2.64 13.94
CA LEU A 234 -7.53 1.62 12.89
C LEU A 234 -8.91 1.60 12.22
N ASP A 235 -9.95 2.01 12.95
CA ASP A 235 -11.31 2.26 12.45
C ASP A 235 -11.32 3.30 11.31
N LEU A 236 -10.57 4.39 11.43
CA LEU A 236 -10.47 5.41 10.37
C LEU A 236 -9.79 4.87 9.11
N LEU A 237 -8.77 4.04 9.25
CA LEU A 237 -8.15 3.37 8.09
C LEU A 237 -9.13 2.42 7.41
N ARG A 238 -9.95 1.68 8.18
CA ARG A 238 -10.98 0.81 7.61
C ARG A 238 -12.00 1.63 6.82
N ALA A 239 -12.49 2.73 7.38
CA ALA A 239 -13.39 3.64 6.68
C ALA A 239 -12.75 4.22 5.39
N GLU A 240 -11.47 4.61 5.42
CA GLU A 240 -10.73 5.06 4.22
C GLU A 240 -10.66 3.96 3.16
N VAL A 241 -10.33 2.73 3.56
CA VAL A 241 -10.26 1.58 2.64
C VAL A 241 -11.64 1.31 2.02
N ILE A 242 -12.71 1.35 2.83
CA ILE A 242 -14.08 1.16 2.37
C ILE A 242 -14.48 2.25 1.37
N ALA A 243 -14.26 3.52 1.72
CA ALA A 243 -14.60 4.66 0.88
C ALA A 243 -13.78 4.70 -0.42
N SER A 244 -12.47 4.42 -0.36
CA SER A 244 -11.59 4.38 -1.55
C SER A 244 -11.82 3.16 -2.43
N SER A 245 -12.41 2.09 -1.88
CA SER A 245 -12.82 0.92 -2.65
C SER A 245 -14.20 1.10 -3.28
N ALA A 246 -14.98 2.10 -2.86
CA ALA A 246 -16.25 2.43 -3.50
C ALA A 246 -16.01 2.81 -4.97
N ARG A 247 -16.85 2.28 -5.87
CA ARG A 247 -16.73 2.51 -7.32
C ARG A 247 -18.05 3.05 -7.87
N PRO A 248 -18.04 4.20 -8.56
CA PRO A 248 -19.21 4.64 -9.29
C PRO A 248 -19.40 3.74 -10.51
N LEU A 249 -20.58 3.16 -10.64
CA LEU A 249 -21.01 2.39 -11.79
C LEU A 249 -21.81 3.30 -12.71
N VAL A 250 -21.30 3.56 -13.91
CA VAL A 250 -21.98 4.40 -14.91
C VAL A 250 -22.79 3.50 -15.84
N TRP A 251 -24.10 3.77 -15.96
CA TRP A 251 -25.00 2.98 -16.79
C TRP A 251 -25.17 3.64 -18.16
N ASP A 252 -24.27 3.34 -19.11
CA ASP A 252 -24.12 4.01 -20.42
C ASP A 252 -25.41 4.21 -21.24
N LYS A 253 -26.37 3.29 -21.11
CA LYS A 253 -27.64 3.33 -21.87
C LYS A 253 -28.79 4.03 -21.14
N LEU A 254 -28.63 4.31 -19.85
CA LEU A 254 -29.67 4.90 -19.00
C LEU A 254 -29.25 6.24 -18.39
N GLY A 255 -27.98 6.64 -18.49
CA GLY A 255 -27.45 7.86 -17.86
C GLY A 255 -27.46 7.81 -16.33
N ARG A 256 -27.68 6.64 -15.74
CA ARG A 256 -27.81 6.45 -14.30
C ARG A 256 -26.43 6.24 -13.67
N GLN A 257 -26.32 6.40 -12.35
CA GLN A 257 -25.14 6.02 -11.56
C GLN A 257 -25.54 5.24 -10.30
N THR A 258 -24.87 4.11 -10.03
CA THR A 258 -25.02 3.30 -8.80
C THR A 258 -23.66 3.19 -8.13
N THR A 259 -23.59 3.18 -6.80
CA THR A 259 -22.29 3.08 -6.11
C THR A 259 -22.06 1.66 -5.59
N LEU A 260 -21.02 0.98 -6.07
CA LEU A 260 -20.62 -0.32 -5.54
C LEU A 260 -19.75 -0.12 -4.30
N LEU A 261 -20.08 -0.82 -3.22
CA LEU A 261 -19.31 -0.87 -1.98
C LEU A 261 -18.68 -2.26 -1.80
N PRO A 262 -17.48 -2.50 -2.35
CA PRO A 262 -16.77 -3.75 -2.13
C PRO A 262 -16.16 -3.79 -0.73
N VAL A 263 -16.51 -4.83 0.03
CA VAL A 263 -15.97 -5.05 1.38
C VAL A 263 -14.83 -6.06 1.30
N CYS A 264 -13.59 -5.58 1.38
CA CYS A 264 -12.37 -6.39 1.33
C CYS A 264 -12.05 -7.08 2.68
N MET A 265 -13.03 -7.77 3.26
CA MET A 265 -12.87 -8.56 4.50
C MET A 265 -13.40 -9.98 4.29
N ARG A 266 -13.10 -10.91 5.21
CA ARG A 266 -13.71 -12.25 5.14
C ARG A 266 -15.21 -12.12 5.36
N SER A 267 -16.06 -12.80 4.58
CA SER A 267 -17.52 -12.64 4.66
C SER A 267 -18.04 -12.79 6.09
N LYS A 268 -17.49 -13.74 6.86
CA LYS A 268 -17.85 -13.97 8.27
C LYS A 268 -17.42 -12.85 9.22
N GLU A 269 -16.31 -12.16 8.94
CA GLU A 269 -15.88 -10.98 9.72
C GLU A 269 -16.81 -9.79 9.45
N VAL A 270 -17.33 -9.67 8.23
CA VAL A 270 -18.27 -8.60 7.85
C VAL A 270 -19.63 -8.79 8.51
N MET A 271 -20.07 -10.03 8.76
CA MET A 271 -21.40 -10.29 9.34
C MET A 271 -21.57 -9.74 10.76
N ALA A 272 -20.49 -9.35 11.45
CA ALA A 272 -20.58 -8.60 12.70
C ALA A 272 -21.18 -7.18 12.50
N ALA A 273 -21.37 -6.76 11.24
CA ALA A 273 -21.79 -5.43 10.83
C ALA A 273 -21.02 -4.31 11.59
N PRO A 274 -19.68 -4.23 11.42
CA PRO A 274 -18.89 -3.11 11.94
C PRO A 274 -19.56 -1.76 11.64
N ASP A 275 -19.55 -0.85 12.63
CA ASP A 275 -20.27 0.44 12.55
C ASP A 275 -19.84 1.28 11.33
N ASP A 276 -18.59 1.14 10.89
CA ASP A 276 -18.03 1.79 9.70
C ASP A 276 -18.64 1.25 8.39
N ILE A 277 -18.90 -0.05 8.31
CA ILE A 277 -19.57 -0.68 7.16
C ILE A 277 -21.03 -0.25 7.11
N VAL A 278 -21.71 -0.26 8.26
CA VAL A 278 -23.11 0.18 8.38
C VAL A 278 -23.23 1.65 7.98
N ALA A 279 -22.40 2.53 8.53
CA ALA A 279 -22.42 3.95 8.23
C ALA A 279 -22.13 4.22 6.74
N SER A 280 -21.18 3.50 6.14
CA SER A 280 -20.85 3.63 4.71
C SER A 280 -21.99 3.16 3.81
N ALA A 281 -22.58 2.00 4.12
CA ALA A 281 -23.72 1.46 3.36
C ALA A 281 -24.94 2.38 3.42
N GLN A 282 -25.25 2.91 4.61
CA GLN A 282 -26.35 3.85 4.81
C GLN A 282 -26.10 5.17 4.08
N LYS A 283 -24.87 5.70 4.13
CA LYS A 283 -24.48 6.92 3.40
C LYS A 283 -24.62 6.75 1.88
N MET A 284 -24.39 5.54 1.37
CA MET A 284 -24.54 5.20 -0.05
C MET A 284 -25.96 4.75 -0.41
N ALA A 285 -26.91 4.81 0.53
CA ALA A 285 -28.27 4.30 0.34
C ALA A 285 -28.29 2.88 -0.23
N CYS A 286 -27.45 1.98 0.31
CA CYS A 286 -27.42 0.60 -0.15
C CYS A 286 -28.79 -0.06 0.04
N ARG A 287 -29.34 -0.70 -0.99
CA ARG A 287 -30.56 -1.54 -0.89
C ARG A 287 -30.34 -2.98 -1.28
N ALA A 288 -29.27 -3.25 -2.01
CA ALA A 288 -28.92 -4.58 -2.46
C ALA A 288 -27.55 -5.03 -1.95
N ALA A 289 -27.38 -6.34 -1.81
CA ALA A 289 -26.08 -6.95 -1.56
C ALA A 289 -25.83 -8.15 -2.46
N ILE A 290 -24.56 -8.40 -2.77
CA ILE A 290 -24.09 -9.60 -3.46
C ILE A 290 -23.18 -10.37 -2.50
N VAL A 291 -23.46 -11.65 -2.31
CA VAL A 291 -22.68 -12.56 -1.47
C VAL A 291 -22.20 -13.74 -2.32
N ASP A 292 -20.88 -13.85 -2.54
CA ASP A 292 -20.28 -15.00 -3.22
C ASP A 292 -19.43 -15.85 -2.25
N ILE A 293 -19.95 -17.03 -1.91
CA ILE A 293 -19.28 -18.01 -1.03
C ILE A 293 -18.62 -19.15 -1.79
N SER A 294 -18.60 -19.08 -3.11
CA SER A 294 -18.15 -20.18 -3.97
C SER A 294 -16.65 -20.20 -4.29
N ALA A 295 -15.87 -19.29 -3.70
CA ALA A 295 -14.41 -19.33 -3.72
C ALA A 295 -13.83 -20.25 -2.63
N ALA A 296 -12.77 -21.00 -2.95
CA ALA A 296 -12.13 -22.00 -2.08
C ALA A 296 -11.63 -21.46 -0.71
N ASN A 297 -11.40 -20.15 -0.58
CA ASN A 297 -10.97 -19.53 0.69
C ASN A 297 -12.16 -19.06 1.56
N PHE A 298 -13.38 -19.09 1.02
CA PHE A 298 -14.64 -18.73 1.69
C PHE A 298 -15.55 -19.94 1.89
N SER A 299 -15.13 -21.12 1.42
CA SER A 299 -15.88 -22.37 1.47
C SER A 299 -15.82 -23.08 2.82
N SER A 300 -15.42 -22.41 3.90
CA SER A 300 -15.68 -22.92 5.25
C SER A 300 -17.19 -23.11 5.41
N ALA A 301 -17.64 -24.21 6.02
CA ALA A 301 -19.06 -24.46 6.22
C ALA A 301 -19.74 -23.23 6.85
N TRP A 302 -20.77 -22.71 6.20
CA TRP A 302 -21.66 -21.71 6.78
C TRP A 302 -22.60 -22.43 7.73
N THR A 303 -22.71 -21.91 8.94
CA THR A 303 -23.58 -22.41 10.00
C THR A 303 -24.90 -21.65 9.99
N SER A 304 -25.91 -22.13 10.71
CA SER A 304 -27.16 -21.37 10.89
C SER A 304 -26.90 -19.96 11.41
N GLN A 305 -25.97 -19.82 12.36
CA GLN A 305 -25.58 -18.53 12.95
C GLN A 305 -24.98 -17.57 11.91
N ASP A 306 -24.27 -18.07 10.90
CA ASP A 306 -23.73 -17.23 9.82
C ASP A 306 -24.87 -16.65 8.94
N PHE A 307 -25.93 -17.42 8.71
CA PHE A 307 -27.13 -16.93 7.99
C PHE A 307 -27.93 -15.94 8.83
N ASP A 308 -28.11 -16.19 10.12
CA ASP A 308 -28.81 -15.26 11.03
C ASP A 308 -28.05 -13.91 11.12
N ALA A 309 -26.71 -13.97 11.16
CA ALA A 309 -25.86 -12.79 11.13
C ALA A 309 -25.93 -12.04 9.78
N LEU A 310 -25.98 -12.77 8.65
CA LEU A 310 -26.19 -12.16 7.33
C LEU A 310 -27.54 -11.43 7.25
N TYR A 311 -28.62 -12.05 7.70
CA TYR A 311 -29.95 -11.42 7.75
C TYR A 311 -29.93 -10.13 8.60
N THR A 312 -29.30 -10.19 9.77
CA THR A 312 -29.15 -9.04 10.68
C THR A 312 -28.36 -7.91 10.01
N MET A 313 -27.25 -8.24 9.34
CA MET A 313 -26.43 -7.28 8.63
C MET A 313 -27.19 -6.63 7.47
N MET A 314 -27.93 -7.40 6.67
CA MET A 314 -28.77 -6.85 5.58
C MET A 314 -29.75 -5.81 6.11
N THR A 315 -30.41 -6.11 7.23
CA THR A 315 -31.36 -5.20 7.87
C THR A 315 -30.69 -3.91 8.37
N LYS A 316 -29.50 -4.01 8.96
CA LYS A 316 -28.74 -2.84 9.44
C LYS A 316 -28.21 -1.95 8.32
N CYS A 317 -27.64 -2.56 7.28
CA CYS A 317 -26.97 -1.85 6.20
C CYS A 317 -27.94 -1.32 5.14
N CYS A 318 -28.98 -2.09 4.81
CA CYS A 318 -29.89 -1.79 3.70
C CYS A 318 -31.29 -1.30 4.12
N GLY A 319 -31.55 -1.26 5.44
CA GLY A 319 -32.81 -0.81 6.00
C GLY A 319 -33.92 -1.86 5.91
N PRO A 320 -35.20 -1.45 5.96
CA PRO A 320 -36.34 -2.37 6.11
C PRO A 320 -36.67 -3.17 4.84
N ASN A 321 -36.25 -2.71 3.66
CA ASN A 321 -36.48 -3.38 2.38
C ASN A 321 -35.12 -3.58 1.70
N TRP A 322 -34.81 -4.82 1.34
CA TRP A 322 -33.52 -5.14 0.76
C TRP A 322 -33.57 -6.35 -0.17
N VAL A 323 -32.56 -6.42 -1.05
CA VAL A 323 -32.36 -7.53 -1.99
C VAL A 323 -30.98 -8.14 -1.78
N LEU A 324 -30.89 -9.47 -1.82
CA LEU A 324 -29.64 -10.19 -1.68
C LEU A 324 -29.47 -11.18 -2.83
N PHE A 325 -28.36 -11.06 -3.56
CA PHE A 325 -27.91 -12.03 -4.55
C PHE A 325 -26.90 -12.97 -3.89
N PHE A 326 -27.27 -14.24 -3.75
CA PHE A 326 -26.44 -15.24 -3.08
C PHE A 326 -25.91 -16.28 -4.06
N PHE A 327 -24.59 -16.40 -4.17
CA PHE A 327 -23.90 -17.35 -5.06
C PHE A 327 -23.21 -18.46 -4.26
N ALA A 328 -23.51 -19.71 -4.60
CA ALA A 328 -22.96 -20.88 -3.92
C ALA A 328 -22.61 -22.00 -4.90
N LEU A 329 -21.62 -22.83 -4.52
CA LEU A 329 -21.27 -24.03 -5.30
C LEU A 329 -22.44 -25.00 -5.34
N LYS A 330 -22.62 -25.72 -6.46
CA LYS A 330 -23.67 -26.75 -6.60
C LYS A 330 -23.73 -27.73 -5.42
N LYS A 331 -22.57 -28.14 -4.90
CA LYS A 331 -22.48 -29.09 -3.75
C LYS A 331 -23.05 -28.55 -2.44
N LEU A 332 -23.17 -27.22 -2.29
CA LEU A 332 -23.71 -26.55 -1.11
C LEU A 332 -25.19 -26.19 -1.27
N GLN A 333 -25.81 -26.49 -2.42
CA GLN A 333 -27.15 -26.04 -2.76
C GLN A 333 -28.20 -26.43 -1.72
N SER A 334 -28.22 -27.70 -1.31
CA SER A 334 -29.21 -28.21 -0.35
C SER A 334 -29.09 -27.50 1.01
N ASP A 335 -27.86 -27.29 1.49
CA ASP A 335 -27.63 -26.66 2.79
C ASP A 335 -27.97 -25.17 2.75
N VAL A 336 -27.55 -24.45 1.70
CA VAL A 336 -27.85 -23.02 1.53
C VAL A 336 -29.35 -22.80 1.44
N LEU A 337 -30.06 -23.55 0.58
CA LEU A 337 -31.51 -23.42 0.45
C LEU A 337 -32.21 -23.74 1.78
N ARG A 338 -31.79 -24.79 2.49
CA ARG A 338 -32.35 -25.14 3.80
C ARG A 338 -32.28 -23.99 4.81
N HIS A 339 -31.21 -23.20 4.79
CA HIS A 339 -31.08 -22.05 5.68
C HIS A 339 -31.88 -20.84 5.20
N LEU A 340 -31.84 -20.52 3.90
CA LEU A 340 -32.60 -19.39 3.35
C LEU A 340 -34.12 -19.59 3.49
N PHE A 341 -34.62 -20.82 3.31
CA PHE A 341 -36.05 -21.15 3.51
C PHE A 341 -36.52 -21.03 4.97
N ARG A 342 -35.62 -20.84 5.95
CA ARG A 342 -36.01 -20.59 7.34
C ARG A 342 -36.34 -19.13 7.62
N TRP A 343 -36.00 -18.22 6.72
CA TRP A 343 -36.40 -16.82 6.86
C TRP A 343 -37.89 -16.70 6.49
N GLU A 344 -38.72 -16.32 7.46
CA GLU A 344 -40.18 -16.36 7.35
C GLU A 344 -40.77 -15.20 6.52
N ASP A 345 -39.99 -14.13 6.33
CA ASP A 345 -40.41 -12.84 5.77
C ASP A 345 -39.65 -12.47 4.48
N VAL A 346 -39.16 -13.49 3.77
CA VAL A 346 -38.44 -13.30 2.50
C VAL A 346 -39.06 -14.10 1.36
N GLU A 347 -38.95 -13.55 0.16
CA GLU A 347 -39.20 -14.29 -1.07
C GLU A 347 -37.87 -14.77 -1.67
N LEU A 348 -37.83 -16.03 -2.09
CA LEU A 348 -36.66 -16.68 -2.68
C LEU A 348 -36.90 -17.01 -4.15
N ILE A 349 -36.04 -16.49 -5.01
CA ILE A 349 -36.01 -16.84 -6.43
C ILE A 349 -34.72 -17.64 -6.70
N PRO A 350 -34.81 -18.98 -6.79
CA PRO A 350 -33.67 -19.79 -7.16
C PRO A 350 -33.35 -19.58 -8.65
N GLY A 351 -32.06 -19.52 -8.93
CA GLY A 351 -31.50 -19.45 -10.27
C GLY A 351 -30.29 -20.37 -10.39
N SER A 352 -29.75 -20.43 -11.59
CA SER A 352 -28.52 -21.18 -11.83
C SER A 352 -27.51 -20.32 -12.56
N TRP A 353 -26.24 -20.53 -12.23
CA TRP A 353 -25.17 -19.76 -12.85
C TRP A 353 -24.01 -20.64 -13.31
N LYS A 354 -23.32 -20.19 -14.35
CA LYS A 354 -22.19 -20.91 -14.96
C LYS A 354 -20.94 -20.04 -14.93
N ARG A 355 -19.85 -20.59 -14.36
CA ARG A 355 -18.53 -19.96 -14.32
C ARG A 355 -17.70 -20.25 -15.58
N VAL A 356 -16.88 -19.29 -16.01
CA VAL A 356 -16.00 -19.43 -17.20
C VAL A 356 -14.82 -20.36 -16.95
N ASP A 357 -14.24 -20.34 -15.75
CA ASP A 357 -12.95 -21.00 -15.46
C ASP A 357 -13.09 -22.47 -15.01
N ARG A 358 -14.24 -23.11 -15.24
CA ARG A 358 -14.42 -24.52 -14.87
C ARG A 358 -13.73 -25.42 -15.90
N SER A 359 -12.83 -26.30 -15.46
CA SER A 359 -12.16 -27.27 -16.33
C SER A 359 -13.18 -28.18 -17.01
N LEU A 360 -12.90 -28.61 -18.25
CA LEU A 360 -13.75 -29.55 -19.01
C LEU A 360 -14.03 -30.88 -18.27
N SER A 361 -13.28 -31.18 -17.21
CA SER A 361 -13.48 -32.35 -16.35
C SER A 361 -14.78 -32.33 -15.54
N ASP A 362 -15.45 -31.17 -15.39
CA ASP A 362 -16.72 -31.03 -14.64
C ASP A 362 -17.97 -31.22 -15.53
N VAL A 363 -17.79 -31.73 -16.75
CA VAL A 363 -18.86 -32.10 -17.67
C VAL A 363 -19.23 -33.57 -17.45
N THR A 364 -20.37 -33.81 -16.81
CA THR A 364 -20.98 -35.14 -16.78
C THR A 364 -21.61 -35.44 -18.15
N ARG A 365 -21.15 -36.50 -18.81
CA ARG A 365 -21.79 -37.02 -20.03
C ARG A 365 -22.83 -38.08 -19.66
N TYR A 366 -24.07 -37.89 -20.11
CA TYR A 366 -25.09 -38.93 -20.09
C TYR A 366 -25.45 -39.27 -21.54
N GLY A 367 -24.89 -40.37 -22.05
CA GLY A 367 -24.92 -40.66 -23.48
C GLY A 367 -24.20 -39.57 -24.30
N ASN A 368 -24.86 -39.05 -25.34
CA ASN A 368 -24.34 -37.96 -26.18
C ASN A 368 -24.60 -36.56 -25.61
N ILE A 369 -25.22 -36.45 -24.43
CA ILE A 369 -25.56 -35.17 -23.81
C ILE A 369 -24.44 -34.78 -22.85
N ALA A 370 -23.74 -33.69 -23.17
CA ALA A 370 -22.81 -33.05 -22.27
C ALA A 370 -23.58 -32.13 -21.31
N THR A 371 -23.62 -32.46 -20.02
CA THR A 371 -24.19 -31.59 -18.98
C THR A 371 -23.08 -30.88 -18.22
N SER A 372 -22.97 -29.56 -18.37
CA SER A 372 -22.11 -28.75 -17.50
C SER A 372 -22.83 -28.50 -16.18
N SER A 373 -22.20 -28.79 -15.05
CA SER A 373 -22.77 -28.46 -13.74
C SER A 373 -22.90 -26.93 -13.59
N ARG A 374 -24.14 -26.46 -13.38
CA ARG A 374 -24.41 -25.07 -12.97
C ARG A 374 -24.38 -24.99 -11.45
N ASP A 375 -23.81 -23.91 -10.94
CA ASP A 375 -23.78 -23.59 -9.52
C ASP A 375 -25.09 -22.87 -9.13
N LEU A 376 -25.34 -22.74 -7.82
CA LEU A 376 -26.57 -22.13 -7.29
C LEU A 376 -26.45 -20.60 -7.29
N MET A 377 -27.50 -19.94 -7.75
CA MET A 377 -27.76 -18.53 -7.46
C MET A 377 -29.11 -18.44 -6.75
N VAL A 378 -29.27 -17.57 -5.75
CA VAL A 378 -30.56 -17.28 -5.14
C VAL A 378 -30.71 -15.78 -5.02
N ILE A 379 -31.84 -15.24 -5.45
CA ILE A 379 -32.24 -13.86 -5.16
C ILE A 379 -33.18 -13.93 -3.96
N VAL A 380 -32.84 -13.20 -2.90
CA VAL A 380 -33.64 -13.09 -1.69
C VAL A 380 -34.17 -11.68 -1.61
N MET A 381 -35.48 -11.53 -1.47
CA MET A 381 -36.14 -10.23 -1.35
C MET A 381 -36.83 -10.15 0.00
N HIS A 382 -36.56 -9.08 0.74
CA HIS A 382 -37.20 -8.81 2.01
C HIS A 382 -37.90 -7.45 1.93
N ALA A 383 -39.15 -7.42 2.41
CA ALA A 383 -39.94 -6.20 2.49
C ALA A 383 -40.69 -6.16 3.82
N GLU A 384 -40.64 -5.03 4.51
CA GLU A 384 -41.38 -4.85 5.75
C GLU A 384 -42.89 -5.05 5.54
N GLY A 385 -43.48 -5.96 6.31
CA GLY A 385 -44.90 -6.34 6.20
C GLY A 385 -45.21 -7.24 5.00
N GLY A 386 -44.20 -7.80 4.32
CA GLY A 386 -44.36 -8.73 3.21
C GLY A 386 -44.83 -8.09 1.90
N ASP A 387 -44.92 -6.76 1.83
CA ASP A 387 -45.33 -6.06 0.61
C ASP A 387 -44.14 -5.88 -0.34
N LEU A 388 -43.92 -6.89 -1.18
CA LEU A 388 -42.83 -6.93 -2.17
C LEU A 388 -42.89 -5.78 -3.19
N LYS A 389 -44.00 -5.03 -3.28
CA LYS A 389 -44.06 -3.79 -4.06
C LYS A 389 -43.12 -2.71 -3.53
N LYS A 390 -42.69 -2.83 -2.27
CA LYS A 390 -41.68 -1.96 -1.64
C LYS A 390 -40.25 -2.28 -2.07
N VAL A 391 -40.04 -3.41 -2.74
CA VAL A 391 -38.79 -3.74 -3.42
C VAL A 391 -38.97 -3.34 -4.89
N THR A 392 -38.18 -2.39 -5.36
CA THR A 392 -38.26 -1.96 -6.76
C THR A 392 -37.82 -3.10 -7.66
N VAL A 393 -38.75 -3.67 -8.43
CA VAL A 393 -38.47 -4.71 -9.42
C VAL A 393 -38.81 -4.19 -10.81
N ALA A 394 -37.87 -4.27 -11.75
CA ALA A 394 -38.15 -3.90 -13.13
C ALA A 394 -39.29 -4.76 -13.70
N PRO A 395 -40.28 -4.18 -14.41
CA PRO A 395 -41.46 -4.91 -14.91
C PRO A 395 -41.15 -6.14 -15.77
N ARG A 396 -39.98 -6.17 -16.42
CA ARG A 396 -39.53 -7.31 -17.25
C ARG A 396 -39.15 -8.53 -16.42
N LEU A 397 -38.67 -8.35 -15.18
CA LEU A 397 -38.38 -9.47 -14.28
C LEU A 397 -39.64 -10.06 -13.68
N LEU A 398 -40.68 -9.25 -13.44
CA LEU A 398 -41.96 -9.68 -12.87
C LEU A 398 -42.62 -10.83 -13.65
N ASN A 399 -42.39 -10.91 -14.97
CA ASN A 399 -42.95 -11.96 -15.83
C ASN A 399 -42.05 -13.21 -15.94
N ASP A 400 -40.77 -13.11 -15.57
CA ASP A 400 -39.73 -14.14 -15.76
C ASP A 400 -39.09 -14.59 -14.41
N LEU A 401 -39.74 -14.31 -13.27
CA LEU A 401 -39.23 -14.62 -11.91
C LEU A 401 -39.01 -16.12 -11.65
N THR A 402 -39.44 -17.01 -12.54
CA THR A 402 -39.44 -18.45 -12.30
C THR A 402 -38.08 -19.12 -12.51
N GLU A 403 -37.23 -18.62 -13.42
CA GLU A 403 -35.88 -19.17 -13.63
C GLU A 403 -34.87 -18.11 -14.14
N VAL A 404 -33.96 -17.67 -13.26
CA VAL A 404 -32.89 -16.72 -13.64
C VAL A 404 -31.61 -17.48 -14.00
N TYR A 405 -31.08 -17.19 -15.18
CA TYR A 405 -29.88 -17.82 -15.73
C TYR A 405 -28.76 -16.80 -15.97
N VAL A 406 -27.66 -16.92 -15.20
CA VAL A 406 -26.48 -16.07 -15.35
C VAL A 406 -25.30 -16.87 -15.90
N VAL A 407 -24.68 -16.39 -16.97
CA VAL A 407 -23.48 -16.99 -17.54
C VAL A 407 -22.37 -15.95 -17.42
N GLU A 408 -21.26 -16.32 -16.79
CA GLU A 408 -20.03 -15.52 -16.83
C GLU A 408 -19.43 -15.57 -18.25
N ASP A 409 -18.88 -14.46 -18.75
CA ASP A 409 -18.10 -14.38 -20.00
C ASP A 409 -16.70 -13.78 -19.75
N LYS A 410 -15.74 -14.03 -20.66
CA LYS A 410 -14.39 -13.45 -20.59
C LYS A 410 -14.40 -12.00 -21.06
N PHE A 411 -13.81 -11.10 -20.28
CA PHE A 411 -13.59 -9.70 -20.66
C PHE A 411 -12.45 -9.57 -21.69
N GLY A 412 -12.53 -8.58 -22.57
CA GLY A 412 -11.39 -8.14 -23.38
C GLY A 412 -10.63 -7.04 -22.64
N LYS A 413 -9.32 -7.21 -22.36
CA LYS A 413 -8.47 -6.26 -21.59
C LYS A 413 -8.86 -4.79 -21.82
N CYS A 414 -9.12 -4.07 -20.72
CA CYS A 414 -9.29 -2.62 -20.78
C CYS A 414 -7.99 -1.95 -21.31
N GLN A 415 -8.06 -1.25 -22.44
CA GLN A 415 -6.93 -0.48 -22.98
C GLN A 415 -6.88 0.97 -22.44
N GLY A 416 -7.77 1.34 -21.53
CA GLY A 416 -7.86 2.68 -20.96
C GLY A 416 -6.85 2.87 -19.82
N LYS A 417 -5.96 3.87 -19.96
CA LYS A 417 -5.15 4.36 -18.83
C LYS A 417 -6.09 4.97 -17.78
N HIS A 418 -6.32 4.28 -16.67
CA HIS A 418 -6.96 4.89 -15.51
C HIS A 418 -6.05 5.98 -14.94
N GLY A 419 -6.60 7.19 -14.76
CA GLY A 419 -5.86 8.33 -14.25
C GLY A 419 -5.24 8.05 -12.89
N GLY A 420 -3.90 8.07 -12.84
CA GLY A 420 -3.14 8.23 -11.60
C GLY A 420 -2.34 7.04 -11.09
N VAL A 421 -2.20 5.94 -11.84
CA VAL A 421 -1.27 4.85 -11.48
C VAL A 421 -0.37 4.51 -12.67
N GLU A 422 0.76 5.21 -12.78
CA GLU A 422 1.90 4.71 -13.56
C GLU A 422 2.74 3.80 -12.66
N GLY A 423 2.32 2.54 -12.57
CA GLY A 423 3.06 1.46 -11.95
C GLY A 423 2.84 0.19 -12.75
N ASP A 424 3.92 -0.33 -13.33
CA ASP A 424 4.07 -1.58 -14.08
C ASP A 424 2.76 -2.14 -14.68
N GLU A 425 2.53 -1.88 -15.98
CA GLU A 425 1.44 -2.41 -16.80
C GLU A 425 1.44 -3.97 -16.87
N SER A 426 2.32 -4.65 -16.15
CA SER A 426 2.41 -6.11 -16.11
C SER A 426 2.43 -6.68 -14.68
N GLY A 427 1.25 -6.98 -14.12
CA GLY A 427 1.17 -8.00 -13.07
C GLY A 427 0.00 -7.95 -12.09
N ALA A 428 -0.51 -6.76 -11.75
CA ALA A 428 -1.58 -6.68 -10.73
C ALA A 428 -3.01 -6.77 -11.32
N TYR A 429 -3.18 -6.43 -12.60
CA TYR A 429 -4.50 -6.28 -13.24
C TYR A 429 -4.73 -7.21 -14.45
N SER A 430 -3.75 -8.02 -14.85
CA SER A 430 -3.73 -8.65 -16.18
C SER A 430 -4.50 -9.98 -16.34
N ILE A 431 -5.12 -10.52 -15.29
CA ILE A 431 -5.66 -11.90 -15.33
C ILE A 431 -7.16 -12.01 -15.02
N TRP A 432 -7.83 -11.02 -14.41
CA TRP A 432 -9.16 -11.26 -13.81
C TRP A 432 -10.20 -10.13 -13.95
N GLU A 433 -10.14 -9.34 -15.01
CA GLU A 433 -11.26 -8.44 -15.40
C GLU A 433 -12.40 -9.29 -16.00
N ARG A 434 -13.67 -9.07 -15.58
CA ARG A 434 -14.84 -9.90 -15.96
C ARG A 434 -16.00 -9.03 -16.47
N GLU A 435 -16.66 -9.42 -17.56
CA GLU A 435 -17.89 -8.77 -18.06
C GLU A 435 -19.11 -9.64 -17.73
N PRO A 436 -20.13 -9.14 -17.01
CA PRO A 436 -21.38 -9.88 -16.90
C PRO A 436 -22.58 -8.98 -17.16
N ASP A 437 -22.76 -8.55 -18.40
CA ASP A 437 -23.95 -7.81 -18.87
C ASP A 437 -25.30 -8.37 -18.36
N LYS A 438 -25.38 -9.66 -18.04
CA LYS A 438 -26.57 -10.29 -17.44
C LYS A 438 -26.71 -10.04 -15.94
N LEU A 439 -25.64 -10.13 -15.16
CA LEU A 439 -25.67 -9.71 -13.76
C LEU A 439 -25.93 -8.19 -13.67
N ARG A 440 -25.57 -7.43 -14.72
CA ARG A 440 -25.74 -5.98 -14.83
C ARG A 440 -27.20 -5.64 -14.88
N LYS A 441 -27.85 -6.29 -15.84
CA LYS A 441 -29.28 -6.21 -16.09
C LYS A 441 -30.05 -6.69 -14.86
N LEU A 442 -29.55 -7.75 -14.21
CA LEU A 442 -30.16 -8.27 -12.99
C LEU A 442 -30.09 -7.24 -11.85
N CYS A 443 -28.90 -6.73 -11.48
CA CYS A 443 -28.77 -5.71 -10.44
C CYS A 443 -29.53 -4.43 -10.78
N SER A 444 -29.52 -3.96 -12.03
CA SER A 444 -30.28 -2.78 -12.48
C SER A 444 -31.80 -2.95 -12.40
N SER A 445 -32.27 -4.19 -12.20
CA SER A 445 -33.68 -4.46 -12.02
C SER A 445 -34.13 -4.37 -10.57
N PHE A 446 -33.19 -4.26 -9.62
CA PHE A 446 -33.44 -4.26 -8.18
C PHE A 446 -32.79 -3.08 -7.42
N ALA A 447 -32.00 -2.25 -8.09
CA ALA A 447 -31.38 -1.06 -7.51
C ALA A 447 -31.75 0.18 -8.34
N GLU A 448 -32.21 1.24 -7.67
CA GLU A 448 -32.57 2.51 -8.27
C GLU A 448 -31.35 3.43 -8.49
N GLU A 449 -31.62 4.57 -9.14
CA GLU A 449 -30.63 5.64 -9.32
C GLU A 449 -30.18 6.18 -7.95
N ALA A 450 -28.87 6.36 -7.77
CA ALA A 450 -28.22 6.78 -6.53
C ALA A 450 -28.21 5.75 -5.37
N GLU A 451 -28.79 4.56 -5.55
CA GLU A 451 -28.67 3.49 -4.56
C GLU A 451 -27.30 2.79 -4.62
N GLY A 452 -26.89 2.23 -3.49
CA GLY A 452 -25.65 1.47 -3.36
C GLY A 452 -25.86 -0.03 -3.43
N VAL A 453 -24.82 -0.77 -3.78
CA VAL A 453 -24.80 -2.24 -3.69
C VAL A 453 -23.60 -2.70 -2.86
N ILE A 454 -23.85 -3.50 -1.82
CA ILE A 454 -22.79 -4.07 -0.98
C ILE A 454 -22.27 -5.34 -1.65
N LEU A 455 -20.96 -5.54 -1.68
CA LEU A 455 -20.38 -6.78 -2.18
C LEU A 455 -19.53 -7.48 -1.10
N LEU A 456 -19.90 -8.73 -0.79
CA LEU A 456 -19.24 -9.59 0.19
C LEU A 456 -18.68 -10.87 -0.46
N GLY A 457 -17.39 -11.12 -0.28
CA GLY A 457 -16.69 -12.29 -0.82
C GLY A 457 -15.38 -11.92 -1.52
N ARG A 458 -14.79 -12.87 -2.27
CA ARG A 458 -13.58 -12.57 -3.03
C ARG A 458 -13.92 -11.51 -4.10
N ALA A 459 -13.06 -10.51 -4.25
CA ALA A 459 -13.12 -9.46 -5.27
C ALA A 459 -13.13 -9.95 -6.75
N HIS A 460 -13.40 -11.24 -7.00
CA HIS A 460 -13.78 -11.77 -8.31
C HIS A 460 -15.15 -11.29 -8.78
N ALA A 461 -15.96 -10.72 -7.88
CA ALA A 461 -17.11 -9.88 -8.22
C ALA A 461 -16.80 -8.37 -8.04
N GLY A 462 -15.60 -8.01 -7.56
CA GLY A 462 -15.13 -6.64 -7.36
C GLY A 462 -14.45 -6.03 -8.59
N LEU A 463 -14.50 -6.74 -9.72
CA LEU A 463 -14.14 -6.26 -11.06
C LEU A 463 -15.26 -6.53 -12.05
N VAL A 464 -16.47 -6.47 -11.53
CA VAL A 464 -17.70 -6.46 -12.30
C VAL A 464 -18.31 -5.12 -11.98
N TRP A 465 -18.12 -4.16 -12.88
CA TRP A 465 -19.12 -3.21 -13.38
C TRP A 465 -18.44 -2.04 -14.09
#